data_AF-K3X075-F1
#
_entry.id   AF-K3X075-F1
#
_cell.length_a   1.000
_cell.length_b   1.000
_cell.length_c   1.000
_cell.angle_alpha   90.00
_cell.angle_beta   90.00
_cell.angle_gamma   90.00
#
_symmetry.space_group_name_H-M   'P 1'
#
loop_
_entity.id
_entity.type
_entity.pdbx_description
1 polymer ?
#
loop_
_entity_poly.entity_id
_entity_poly.type
_entity_poly.pdbx_seq_one_letter_code
_entity_poly.pdbx_strand_id
1 'polypeptide(L)'
;MPTDSLQRAHVRKLCSIIGCDIQPAQNLAAMAKTAETLSEEEKGETKIGWACYWIHRGFVALEKELQSTGGKFCVRDMVTLVDLYLVSQVYSANRRTALVDTPRMPATLSLNRS
;
A
#
# COMPACT_ATOMS: atom_id res chain seq x y z
N MET A 1 12.86 -2.76 -15.56
CA MET A 1 13.54 -1.66 -14.82
C MET A 1 14.12 -0.68 -15.82
N PRO A 2 14.06 0.65 -15.59
CA PRO A 2 14.61 1.65 -16.52
C PRO A 2 16.12 1.52 -16.77
N THR A 3 16.60 2.00 -17.92
CA THR A 3 18.04 2.06 -18.26
C THR A 3 18.74 3.28 -17.66
N ASP A 4 18.01 4.35 -17.39
CA ASP A 4 18.50 5.53 -16.65
C ASP A 4 18.61 5.24 -15.14
N SER A 5 19.75 5.60 -14.53
CA SER A 5 20.01 5.32 -13.12
C SER A 5 19.12 6.11 -12.17
N LEU A 6 18.78 7.36 -12.51
CA LEU A 6 17.90 8.18 -11.66
C LEU A 6 16.48 7.64 -11.67
N GLN A 7 15.94 7.28 -12.84
CA GLN A 7 14.65 6.62 -12.94
C GLN A 7 14.61 5.27 -12.24
N ARG A 8 15.69 4.47 -12.28
CA ARG A 8 15.77 3.23 -11.48
C ARG A 8 15.70 3.49 -9.99
N ALA A 9 16.42 4.50 -9.50
CA ALA A 9 16.39 4.87 -8.09
C ALA A 9 14.98 5.30 -7.67
N HIS A 10 14.31 6.06 -8.53
CA HIS A 10 12.91 6.47 -8.30
C HIS A 10 11.95 5.28 -8.25
N VAL A 11 12.01 4.37 -9.23
CA VAL A 11 11.21 3.12 -9.22
C VAL A 11 11.45 2.33 -7.93
N ARG A 12 12.71 2.20 -7.50
CA ARG A 12 13.04 1.51 -6.24
C ARG A 12 12.46 2.22 -5.02
N LYS A 13 12.54 3.55 -4.96
CA LYS A 13 11.92 4.35 -3.88
C LYS A 13 10.44 4.06 -3.77
N LEU A 14 9.70 4.09 -4.88
CA LEU A 14 8.27 3.80 -4.92
C LEU A 14 7.96 2.35 -4.49
N CYS A 15 8.73 1.38 -4.99
CA CYS A 15 8.60 -0.01 -4.55
C CYS A 15 8.86 -0.18 -3.04
N SER A 16 9.83 0.55 -2.48
CA SER A 16 10.15 0.48 -1.04
C SER A 16 9.01 1.00 -0.17
N ILE A 17 8.29 2.04 -0.60
CA ILE A 17 7.09 2.52 0.14
C ILE A 17 6.11 1.36 0.33
N ILE A 18 5.86 0.57 -0.73
CA ILE A 18 4.91 -0.54 -0.65
C ILE A 18 5.52 -1.74 0.08
N GLY A 19 6.68 -2.20 -0.38
CA GLY A 19 7.30 -3.46 0.03
C GLY A 19 7.99 -3.42 1.39
N CYS A 20 8.41 -2.25 1.84
CA CYS A 20 9.12 -2.08 3.11
C CYS A 20 8.26 -1.36 4.16
N ASP A 21 7.48 -0.35 3.77
CA ASP A 21 6.76 0.47 4.74
C ASP A 21 5.30 0.02 4.98
N ILE A 22 4.67 -0.65 3.99
CA ILE A 22 3.30 -1.15 4.13
C ILE A 22 3.27 -2.65 4.40
N GLN A 23 3.77 -3.47 3.46
CA GLN A 23 3.58 -4.92 3.49
C GLN A 23 4.07 -5.60 4.78
N PRO A 24 5.25 -5.25 5.34
CA PRO A 24 5.73 -5.90 6.56
C PRO A 24 4.86 -5.60 7.78
N ALA A 25 4.32 -4.38 7.89
CA ALA A 25 3.42 -4.00 8.98
C ALA A 25 2.08 -4.74 8.89
N GLN A 26 1.69 -5.19 7.70
CA GLN A 26 0.48 -5.98 7.46
C GLN A 26 0.70 -7.50 7.48
N ASN A 27 1.91 -7.94 7.80
CA ASN A 27 2.20 -9.37 7.94
C ASN A 27 1.38 -9.96 9.10
N LEU A 28 0.89 -11.20 8.94
CA LEU A 28 0.07 -11.87 9.96
C LEU A 28 0.76 -11.96 11.32
N ALA A 29 2.07 -12.20 11.35
CA ALA A 29 2.84 -12.27 12.60
C ALA A 29 2.97 -10.89 13.25
N ALA A 30 3.22 -9.84 12.46
CA ALA A 30 3.28 -8.47 12.96
C ALA A 30 1.93 -8.03 13.55
N MET A 31 0.83 -8.28 12.82
CA MET A 31 -0.52 -8.00 13.29
C MET A 31 -0.89 -8.84 14.53
N ALA A 32 -0.53 -10.13 14.55
CA ALA A 32 -0.76 -10.97 15.73
C ALA A 32 -0.07 -10.41 16.97
N LYS A 33 1.15 -9.88 16.81
CA LYS A 33 1.93 -9.30 17.90
C LYS A 33 1.29 -8.04 18.47
N THR A 34 0.65 -7.20 17.66
CA THR A 34 0.04 -5.94 18.14
C THR A 34 -1.18 -6.15 19.04
N ALA A 35 -1.78 -7.34 19.02
CA ALA A 35 -2.97 -7.66 19.80
C ALA A 35 -2.75 -8.87 20.72
N GLU A 36 -1.51 -9.27 20.97
CA GLU A 36 -1.16 -10.49 21.70
C GLU A 36 -1.73 -10.51 23.12
N THR A 37 -1.79 -9.34 23.78
CA THR A 37 -2.22 -9.18 25.17
C THR A 37 -3.69 -8.78 25.34
N LEU A 38 -4.44 -8.64 24.25
CA LEU A 38 -5.84 -8.20 24.27
C LEU A 38 -6.81 -9.38 24.41
N SER A 39 -8.08 -9.11 24.69
CA SER A 39 -9.11 -10.16 24.67
C SER A 39 -9.39 -10.66 23.25
N GLU A 40 -10.06 -11.80 23.09
CA GLU A 40 -10.41 -12.32 21.75
C GLU A 40 -11.38 -11.38 21.01
N GLU A 41 -12.26 -10.69 21.74
CA GLU A 41 -13.19 -9.72 21.20
C GLU A 41 -12.46 -8.49 20.62
N GLU A 42 -11.39 -8.03 21.27
CA GLU A 42 -10.62 -6.83 20.88
C GLU A 42 -9.58 -7.12 19.79
N LYS A 43 -9.11 -8.37 19.68
CA LYS A 43 -8.02 -8.76 18.76
C LYS A 43 -8.34 -8.48 17.31
N GLY A 44 -9.57 -8.76 16.88
CA GLY A 44 -9.99 -8.60 15.49
C GLY A 44 -9.90 -7.15 15.04
N GLU A 45 -10.57 -6.26 15.77
CA GLU A 45 -10.63 -4.84 15.47
C GLU A 45 -9.23 -4.19 15.56
N THR A 46 -8.45 -4.50 16.60
CA THR A 46 -7.10 -3.95 16.78
C THR A 46 -6.18 -4.30 15.61
N LYS A 47 -6.20 -5.56 15.17
CA LYS A 47 -5.40 -6.01 14.02
C LYS A 47 -5.79 -5.28 12.74
N ILE A 48 -7.09 -5.14 12.47
CA ILE A 48 -7.57 -4.47 11.26
C ILE A 48 -7.24 -2.98 11.32
N GLY A 49 -7.49 -2.30 12.44
CA GLY A 49 -7.17 -0.89 12.64
C GLY A 49 -5.68 -0.60 12.42
N TRP A 50 -4.80 -1.46 12.96
CA TRP A 50 -3.36 -1.41 12.69
C TRP A 50 -3.05 -1.50 11.19
N ALA A 51 -3.59 -2.52 10.51
CA ALA A 51 -3.35 -2.70 9.08
C ALA A 51 -3.84 -1.50 8.25
N CYS A 52 -5.02 -0.97 8.57
CA CYS A 52 -5.61 0.18 7.89
C CYS A 52 -4.78 1.46 8.08
N TYR A 53 -4.24 1.69 9.27
CA TYR A 53 -3.34 2.80 9.53
C TYR A 53 -2.11 2.77 8.60
N TRP A 54 -1.41 1.64 8.53
CA TRP A 54 -0.20 1.50 7.69
C TRP A 54 -0.51 1.57 6.20
N ILE A 55 -1.64 1.00 5.75
CA ILE A 55 -2.12 1.17 4.39
C ILE A 55 -2.31 2.65 4.06
N HIS A 56 -3.08 3.36 4.89
CA HIS A 56 -3.45 4.74 4.63
C HIS A 56 -2.21 5.63 4.59
N ARG A 57 -1.34 5.52 5.60
CA ARG A 57 -0.07 6.24 5.69
C ARG A 57 0.80 6.02 4.44
N GLY A 58 0.98 4.76 4.04
CA GLY A 58 1.82 4.42 2.89
C GLY A 58 1.22 4.88 1.57
N PHE A 59 -0.09 4.79 1.38
CA PHE A 59 -0.73 5.29 0.17
C PHE A 59 -0.72 6.81 0.06
N VAL A 60 -0.87 7.55 1.16
CA VAL A 60 -0.69 9.01 1.16
C VAL A 60 0.73 9.37 0.74
N ALA A 61 1.74 8.66 1.25
CA ALA A 61 3.13 8.88 0.85
C ALA A 61 3.36 8.54 -0.64
N LEU A 62 2.83 7.41 -1.11
CA LEU A 62 2.94 6.98 -2.50
C LEU A 62 2.27 7.99 -3.45
N GLU A 63 1.06 8.44 -3.14
CA GLU A 63 0.30 9.38 -3.96
C GLU A 63 1.06 10.70 -4.12
N LYS A 64 1.66 11.21 -3.04
CA LYS A 64 2.50 12.42 -3.10
C LYS A 64 3.68 12.27 -4.07
N GLU A 65 4.32 11.10 -4.10
CA GLU A 65 5.41 10.83 -5.05
C GLU A 65 4.89 10.71 -6.49
N LEU A 66 3.74 10.06 -6.68
CA LEU A 66 3.09 9.89 -7.98
C LEU A 66 2.60 11.21 -8.58
N GLN A 67 2.27 12.23 -7.78
CA GLN A 67 1.90 13.56 -8.31
C GLN A 67 2.97 14.15 -9.25
N SER A 68 4.24 13.83 -9.00
CA SER A 68 5.36 14.33 -9.80
C SER A 68 5.80 13.41 -10.95
N THR A 69 5.32 12.16 -10.97
CA THR A 69 5.89 11.12 -11.85
C THR A 69 4.85 10.20 -12.53
N GLY A 70 3.60 10.27 -12.11
CA GLY A 70 2.49 9.49 -12.64
C GLY A 70 2.10 9.91 -14.06
N GLY A 71 1.66 8.93 -14.85
CA GLY A 71 1.11 9.10 -16.18
C GLY A 71 0.06 8.03 -16.44
N LYS A 72 0.14 7.33 -17.59
CA LYS A 72 -0.71 6.16 -17.85
C LYS A 72 -0.46 5.02 -16.83
N PHE A 73 0.75 4.93 -16.30
CA PHE A 73 1.16 3.99 -15.26
C PHE A 73 1.81 4.75 -14.08
N CYS A 74 2.29 4.03 -13.06
CA CYS A 74 2.93 4.63 -11.89
C CYS A 74 4.15 5.49 -12.26
N VAL A 75 4.83 5.18 -13.36
CA VAL A 75 5.96 5.98 -13.86
C VAL A 75 5.74 6.27 -15.35
N ARG A 76 5.17 7.45 -15.63
CA ARG A 76 4.87 7.94 -16.99
C ARG A 76 4.05 6.92 -17.80
N ASP A 77 4.57 6.47 -18.95
CA ASP A 77 3.85 5.67 -19.94
C ASP A 77 4.36 4.21 -20.05
N MET A 78 5.21 3.78 -19.12
CA MET A 78 5.75 2.41 -19.10
C MET A 78 5.33 1.66 -17.83
N VAL A 79 4.95 0.40 -17.97
CA VAL A 79 4.77 -0.51 -16.83
C VAL A 79 6.12 -0.77 -16.15
N THR A 80 6.15 -0.58 -14.84
CA THR A 80 7.33 -0.79 -14.00
C THR A 80 7.05 -1.77 -12.86
N LEU A 81 8.07 -2.05 -12.05
CA LEU A 81 7.93 -2.87 -10.87
C LEU A 81 6.95 -2.26 -9.85
N VAL A 82 6.80 -0.94 -9.85
CA VAL A 82 5.88 -0.23 -8.95
C VAL A 82 4.44 -0.67 -9.22
N ASP A 83 4.05 -0.83 -10.48
CA ASP A 83 2.70 -1.23 -10.88
C ASP A 83 2.35 -2.63 -10.37
N LEU A 84 3.31 -3.56 -10.41
CA LEU A 84 3.14 -4.91 -9.86
C LEU A 84 2.92 -4.89 -8.33
N TYR A 85 3.72 -4.11 -7.62
CA TYR A 85 3.57 -3.92 -6.18
C TYR A 85 2.22 -3.27 -5.87
N LEU A 86 1.83 -2.25 -6.63
CA LEU A 86 0.62 -1.49 -6.43
C LEU A 86 -0.64 -2.34 -6.57
N VAL A 87 -0.76 -3.13 -7.65
CA VAL A 87 -1.91 -4.02 -7.87
C VAL A 87 -2.10 -4.99 -6.70
N SER A 88 -1.01 -5.61 -6.25
CA SER A 88 -1.05 -6.55 -5.11
C SER A 88 -1.47 -5.86 -3.81
N GLN A 89 -0.99 -4.63 -3.59
CA GLN A 89 -1.27 -3.87 -2.39
C GLN A 89 -2.70 -3.32 -2.38
N VAL A 90 -3.24 -2.89 -3.52
CA VAL A 90 -4.64 -2.44 -3.65
C VAL A 90 -5.61 -3.59 -3.39
N TYR A 91 -5.35 -4.79 -3.94
CA TYR A 91 -6.17 -5.97 -3.63
C TYR A 91 -6.15 -6.27 -2.12
N SER A 92 -4.95 -6.28 -1.53
CA SER A 92 -4.73 -6.54 -0.11
C SER A 92 -5.37 -5.48 0.80
N ALA A 93 -5.42 -4.22 0.36
CA ALA A 93 -6.08 -3.13 1.04
C ALA A 93 -7.60 -3.29 0.97
N ASN A 94 -8.17 -3.45 -0.22
CA ASN A 94 -9.61 -3.64 -0.43
C ASN A 94 -10.17 -4.81 0.40
N ARG A 95 -9.44 -5.93 0.47
CA ARG A 95 -9.86 -7.08 1.29
C ARG A 95 -9.94 -6.75 2.78
N ARG A 96 -9.04 -5.90 3.30
CA ARG A 96 -8.98 -5.57 4.74
C ARG A 96 -9.89 -4.40 5.11
N THR A 97 -10.02 -3.41 4.23
CA THR A 97 -10.89 -2.26 4.42
C THR A 97 -12.35 -2.62 4.19
N ALA A 98 -12.69 -3.61 3.36
CA ALA A 98 -14.07 -4.10 3.26
C ALA A 98 -14.59 -4.76 4.56
N LEU A 99 -13.70 -5.05 5.52
CA LEU A 99 -14.06 -5.62 6.82
C LEU A 99 -14.38 -4.54 7.87
N VAL A 100 -14.21 -3.25 7.56
CA VAL A 100 -14.36 -2.13 8.50
C VAL A 100 -14.88 -0.87 7.78
N ASP A 101 -15.74 -0.09 8.42
CA ASP A 101 -16.14 1.24 7.92
C ASP A 101 -14.95 2.22 8.04
N THR A 102 -14.04 2.16 7.06
CA THR A 102 -12.83 2.99 7.00
C THR A 102 -12.96 4.15 6.02
N PRO A 103 -12.29 5.29 6.28
CA PRO A 103 -12.25 6.41 5.35
C PRO A 103 -11.82 5.95 3.96
N ARG A 104 -12.55 6.41 2.94
CA ARG A 104 -12.36 6.07 1.53
C ARG A 104 -10.88 6.16 1.16
N MET A 105 -10.33 5.09 0.58
CA MET A 105 -8.96 5.09 0.06
C MET A 105 -8.76 6.24 -0.94
N PRO A 106 -7.54 6.81 -1.06
CA PRO A 106 -7.28 7.89 -2.01
C PRO A 106 -7.68 7.50 -3.44
N ALA A 107 -8.33 8.43 -4.14
CA ALA A 107 -9.02 8.17 -5.41
C ALA A 107 -8.08 7.76 -6.56
N THR A 108 -6.77 7.99 -6.44
CA THR A 108 -5.76 7.67 -7.47
C THR A 108 -5.50 6.17 -7.64
N LEU A 109 -5.97 5.33 -6.71
CA LEU A 109 -5.86 3.85 -6.78
C LEU A 109 -7.04 3.18 -7.48
N SER A 110 -7.95 3.97 -8.07
CA SER A 110 -9.09 3.49 -8.88
C SER A 110 -8.70 2.86 -10.22
N LEU A 111 -7.40 2.71 -10.52
CA LEU A 111 -6.83 2.27 -11.80
C LEU A 111 -7.17 0.82 -12.23
N ASN A 112 -8.18 0.19 -11.63
CA ASN A 112 -8.74 -1.09 -12.07
C ASN A 112 -10.27 -1.11 -11.93
N ARG A 113 -10.93 -0.15 -12.55
CA ARG A 113 -12.36 -0.23 -12.88
C ARG A 113 -12.54 -0.03 -14.39
N SER A 114 -12.12 -1.01 -15.17
CA SER A 114 -12.48 -1.16 -16.57
C SER A 114 -12.73 -2.62 -16.87
#